data_AF-A0A139NDX8-F1
#
_entry.id   AF-A0A139NDX8-F1
#
_cell.length_a   1.000
_cell.length_b   1.000
_cell.length_c   1.000
_cell.angle_alpha   90.00
_cell.angle_beta   90.00
_cell.angle_gamma   90.00
#
_symmetry.space_group_name_H-M   'P 1'
#
loop_
_entity.id
_entity.type
_entity.pdbx_description
1 polymer ?
#
loop_
_entity_poly.entity_id
_entity_poly.type
_entity_poly.pdbx_seq_one_letter_code
_entity_poly.pdbx_strand_id
1 'polypeptide(L)'
;MVELNKLTDPNFLVTNQEIEVTEESVAPTTYQAQSEQAPTQVAVVEQSSVTQVSSSYASSAVVLANGNTAGEQGAYAAARMAEMTGVPASTWEHIIARESNGQVNATNGSGASGLFQTMPGWGSTATVDDQIQAAYNAYSSQGMSAWGY
;
A
#
# COMPACT_ATOMS: atom_id res chain seq x y z
N MET A 1 -0.79 -37.15 31.05
CA MET A 1 -0.08 -37.58 29.83
C MET A 1 -0.66 -36.75 28.70
N VAL A 2 0.12 -35.84 28.11
CA VAL A 2 -0.36 -34.97 27.03
C VAL A 2 0.38 -35.40 25.77
N GLU A 3 -0.39 -35.81 24.76
CA GLU A 3 0.13 -36.25 23.47
C GLU A 3 0.65 -35.06 22.65
N LEU A 4 1.82 -35.28 22.06
CA LEU A 4 2.44 -34.42 21.05
C LEU A 4 1.71 -34.64 19.71
N ASN A 5 1.15 -33.59 19.11
CA ASN A 5 0.86 -33.59 17.68
C ASN A 5 2.06 -32.99 16.93
N LYS A 6 2.62 -33.75 15.97
CA LYS A 6 3.79 -33.37 15.18
C LYS A 6 3.37 -32.76 13.84
N LEU A 7 3.85 -31.53 13.59
CA LEU A 7 4.24 -30.84 12.35
C LEU A 7 3.41 -31.08 11.06
N THR A 8 3.12 -30.06 10.24
CA THR A 8 4.09 -29.55 9.26
C THR A 8 3.49 -28.33 8.56
N ASP A 9 4.05 -27.14 8.80
CA ASP A 9 4.24 -26.10 7.78
C ASP A 9 5.29 -25.09 8.29
N PRO A 10 6.52 -25.08 7.71
CA PRO A 10 7.66 -24.34 8.22
C PRO A 10 7.77 -22.94 7.61
N ASN A 11 6.77 -22.10 7.84
CA ASN A 11 6.97 -20.66 7.67
C ASN A 11 6.31 -19.90 8.82
N PHE A 12 6.88 -20.16 9.99
CA PHE A 12 6.64 -19.47 11.24
C PHE A 12 7.12 -18.02 11.12
N LEU A 13 6.33 -17.12 11.70
CA LEU A 13 6.61 -15.70 11.87
C LEU A 13 7.90 -15.43 12.70
N VAL A 14 8.32 -14.16 12.73
CA VAL A 14 8.89 -13.41 13.90
C VAL A 14 10.36 -12.92 13.80
N THR A 15 10.49 -11.60 13.63
CA THR A 15 11.30 -10.57 14.34
C THR A 15 12.82 -10.74 14.60
N ASN A 16 13.56 -9.69 14.19
CA ASN A 16 14.82 -9.13 14.69
C ASN A 16 15.66 -9.95 15.70
N GLN A 17 16.78 -10.48 15.22
CA GLN A 17 18.02 -10.55 16.01
C GLN A 17 19.24 -10.14 15.18
N GLU A 18 19.98 -9.19 15.74
CA GLU A 18 21.32 -8.70 15.38
C GLU A 18 22.38 -9.77 15.75
N ILE A 19 23.51 -9.81 15.03
CA ILE A 19 24.89 -10.00 15.56
C ILE A 19 25.91 -9.97 14.40
N GLU A 20 26.93 -9.11 14.56
CA GLU A 20 28.22 -8.97 13.84
C GLU A 20 29.02 -10.28 13.70
N VAL A 21 29.83 -10.43 12.64
CA VAL A 21 31.29 -10.70 12.68
C VAL A 21 31.94 -10.53 11.28
N THR A 22 33.03 -9.78 11.33
CA THR A 22 34.21 -9.49 10.48
C THR A 22 34.63 -10.41 9.31
N GLU A 23 34.95 -9.74 8.18
CA GLU A 23 35.99 -9.96 7.13
C GLU A 23 36.40 -11.39 6.69
N GLU A 24 36.22 -11.74 5.41
CA GLU A 24 37.31 -11.81 4.40
C GLU A 24 36.77 -12.13 2.98
N SER A 25 37.38 -11.46 2.01
CA SER A 25 37.23 -11.47 0.55
C SER A 25 37.31 -12.86 -0.12
N VAL A 26 36.51 -13.11 -1.18
CA VAL A 26 36.99 -13.19 -2.60
C VAL A 26 35.83 -13.48 -3.58
N ALA A 27 35.69 -12.63 -4.60
CA ALA A 27 35.03 -12.93 -5.89
C ALA A 27 36.10 -13.56 -6.85
N PRO A 28 35.80 -14.21 -8.02
CA PRO A 28 34.90 -13.70 -9.07
C PRO A 28 34.11 -14.72 -9.94
N THR A 29 32.99 -14.23 -10.51
CA THR A 29 32.46 -14.35 -11.89
C THR A 29 32.51 -15.70 -12.67
N THR A 30 31.34 -16.22 -13.08
CA THR A 30 30.84 -16.28 -14.50
C THR A 30 29.72 -17.32 -14.69
N TYR A 31 28.50 -16.87 -14.99
CA TYR A 31 27.52 -17.61 -15.81
C TYR A 31 26.76 -16.61 -16.69
N GLN A 32 26.95 -16.72 -18.00
CA GLN A 32 26.03 -16.23 -19.05
C GLN A 32 25.02 -17.36 -19.36
N ALA A 33 23.81 -17.18 -19.90
CA ALA A 33 22.80 -16.12 -20.02
C ALA A 33 21.66 -16.75 -20.86
N GLN A 34 20.37 -16.63 -20.49
CA GLN A 34 19.19 -16.62 -21.41
C GLN A 34 17.90 -16.36 -20.60
N SER A 35 17.57 -15.11 -20.25
CA SER A 35 16.77 -14.12 -21.00
C SER A 35 15.39 -13.90 -20.36
N GLU A 36 15.40 -13.26 -19.19
CA GLU A 36 14.27 -12.55 -18.61
C GLU A 36 14.26 -11.14 -19.23
N GLN A 37 13.20 -10.77 -19.94
CA GLN A 37 13.03 -9.40 -20.41
C GLN A 37 12.63 -8.54 -19.22
N ALA A 38 13.65 -7.94 -18.61
CA ALA A 38 13.55 -6.88 -17.63
C ALA A 38 12.67 -5.73 -18.14
N PRO A 39 11.73 -5.21 -17.34
CA PRO A 39 11.23 -3.87 -17.58
C PRO A 39 12.38 -2.90 -17.33
N THR A 40 12.73 -2.18 -18.39
CA THR A 40 13.69 -1.08 -18.44
C THR A 40 13.32 -0.05 -17.37
N GLN A 41 14.19 0.09 -16.35
CA GLN A 41 14.17 1.24 -15.44
C GLN A 41 14.49 2.48 -16.28
N VAL A 42 13.45 3.25 -16.63
CA VAL A 42 13.60 4.55 -17.28
C VAL A 42 13.59 5.65 -16.22
N ALA A 43 14.66 6.42 -16.25
CA ALA A 43 15.04 7.59 -15.47
C ALA A 43 13.97 8.22 -14.55
N VAL A 44 14.32 8.28 -13.26
CA VAL A 44 13.77 9.18 -12.25
C VAL A 44 13.87 10.62 -12.76
N VAL A 45 12.74 11.25 -13.01
CA VAL A 45 12.65 12.71 -13.07
C VAL A 45 12.53 13.24 -11.64
N GLU A 46 13.60 13.85 -11.17
CA GLU A 46 13.61 14.68 -9.97
C GLU A 46 12.55 15.78 -10.11
N GLN A 47 11.55 15.80 -9.22
CA GLN A 47 10.73 17.00 -9.05
C GLN A 47 10.46 17.26 -7.57
N SER A 48 11.26 18.21 -7.06
CA SER A 48 10.93 19.21 -6.05
C SER A 48 10.55 18.72 -4.64
N SER A 49 11.54 18.82 -3.77
CA SER A 49 11.43 18.87 -2.31
C SER A 49 10.34 19.85 -1.83
N VAL A 50 9.36 19.35 -1.08
CA VAL A 50 8.64 20.14 -0.08
C VAL A 50 9.09 19.64 1.29
N THR A 51 9.82 20.49 2.00
CA THR A 51 10.30 20.27 3.36
C THR A 51 9.18 20.55 4.37
N GLN A 52 9.06 19.67 5.38
CA GLN A 52 8.31 19.72 6.67
C GLN A 52 7.13 18.73 6.74
N VAL A 53 6.95 17.87 7.76
CA VAL A 53 7.55 17.67 9.10
C VAL A 53 7.71 16.16 9.33
N SER A 54 8.73 15.80 10.11
CA SER A 54 9.14 14.48 10.59
C SER A 54 7.99 13.54 11.02
N SER A 55 7.57 12.68 10.10
CA SER A 55 7.24 11.28 10.37
C SER A 55 7.59 10.56 9.08
N SER A 56 8.53 9.61 9.15
CA SER A 56 9.08 8.90 7.99
C SER A 56 8.06 7.94 7.37
N TYR A 57 6.98 8.47 6.81
CA TYR A 57 6.12 7.79 5.86
C TYR A 57 6.60 8.21 4.47
N ALA A 58 7.65 7.58 3.98
CA ALA A 58 8.03 7.73 2.57
C ALA A 58 6.96 7.05 1.71
N SER A 59 5.83 7.71 1.49
CA SER A 59 4.84 7.28 0.50
C SER A 59 5.43 7.49 -0.88
N SER A 60 5.95 6.41 -1.46
CA SER A 60 6.31 6.40 -2.87
C SER A 60 5.00 6.48 -3.64
N ALA A 61 4.70 7.65 -4.22
CA ALA A 61 3.44 7.92 -4.90
C ALA A 61 3.14 6.83 -5.95
N VAL A 62 2.07 6.06 -5.72
CA VAL A 62 1.63 5.03 -6.66
C VAL A 62 1.06 5.69 -7.91
N VAL A 63 1.66 5.37 -9.06
CA VAL A 63 1.17 5.75 -10.39
C VAL A 63 0.81 4.48 -11.16
N LEU A 64 -0.45 4.38 -11.58
CA LEU A 64 -0.95 3.24 -12.36
C LEU A 64 -0.56 3.39 -13.84
N ALA A 65 -0.59 2.28 -14.59
CA ALA A 65 -0.23 2.28 -16.01
C ALA A 65 -1.12 3.19 -16.89
N ASN A 66 -2.35 3.45 -16.46
CA ASN A 66 -3.26 4.40 -17.12
C ASN A 66 -3.01 5.86 -16.71
N GLY A 67 -1.98 6.13 -15.91
CA GLY A 67 -1.62 7.45 -15.42
C GLY A 67 -2.37 7.88 -14.15
N ASN A 68 -3.24 7.03 -13.60
CA ASN A 68 -3.98 7.40 -12.40
C ASN A 68 -3.07 7.43 -11.17
N THR A 69 -3.38 8.32 -10.23
CA THR A 69 -2.64 8.45 -8.95
C THR A 69 -3.60 8.69 -7.79
N ALA A 70 -3.13 8.50 -6.56
CA ALA A 70 -3.90 8.88 -5.38
C ALA A 70 -3.97 10.41 -5.19
N GLY A 71 -3.03 11.16 -5.76
CA GLY A 71 -2.86 12.60 -5.49
C GLY A 71 -2.53 12.89 -4.02
N GLU A 72 -2.43 14.17 -3.66
CA GLU A 72 -2.05 14.60 -2.31
C GLU A 72 -3.09 14.20 -1.24
N GLN A 73 -4.37 14.47 -1.51
CA GLN A 73 -5.46 14.12 -0.60
C GLN A 73 -5.63 12.60 -0.46
N GLY A 74 -5.40 11.85 -1.54
CA GLY A 74 -5.40 10.39 -1.48
C GLY A 74 -4.19 9.82 -0.76
N ALA A 75 -3.00 10.40 -0.91
CA ALA A 75 -1.82 9.99 -0.14
C ALA A 75 -2.04 10.22 1.37
N TYR A 76 -2.63 11.36 1.75
CA TYR A 76 -3.05 11.61 3.13
C TYR A 76 -4.04 10.54 3.62
N ALA A 77 -5.12 10.30 2.88
CA ALA A 77 -6.13 9.31 3.24
C ALA A 77 -5.56 7.89 3.34
N ALA A 78 -4.64 7.53 2.45
CA ALA A 78 -3.94 6.26 2.44
C ALA A 78 -3.04 6.08 3.66
N ALA A 79 -2.30 7.12 4.06
CA ALA A 79 -1.49 7.09 5.28
C ALA A 79 -2.36 6.89 6.53
N ARG A 80 -3.48 7.62 6.63
CA ARG A 80 -4.44 7.46 7.73
C ARG A 80 -5.03 6.05 7.77
N MET A 81 -5.41 5.50 6.62
CA MET A 81 -5.91 4.13 6.54
C MET A 81 -4.84 3.11 6.94
N ALA A 82 -3.58 3.33 6.57
CA ALA A 82 -2.49 2.44 6.96
C ALA A 82 -2.29 2.39 8.48
N GLU A 83 -2.33 3.54 9.15
CA GLU A 83 -2.26 3.62 10.60
C GLU A 83 -3.42 2.89 11.29
N MET A 84 -4.64 3.02 10.76
CA MET A 84 -5.84 2.45 11.37
C MET A 84 -6.01 0.96 11.12
N THR A 85 -5.51 0.45 10.00
CA THR A 85 -5.76 -0.93 9.53
C THR A 85 -4.54 -1.84 9.61
N GLY A 86 -3.34 -1.27 9.69
CA GLY A 86 -2.07 -2.00 9.55
C GLY A 86 -1.74 -2.40 8.10
N VAL A 87 -2.62 -2.14 7.13
CA VAL A 87 -2.36 -2.40 5.70
C VAL A 87 -1.47 -1.28 5.15
N PRO A 88 -0.42 -1.57 4.36
CA PRO A 88 0.51 -0.54 3.89
C PRO A 88 -0.17 0.61 3.13
N ALA A 89 0.32 1.83 3.31
CA ALA A 89 -0.21 3.02 2.63
C ALA A 89 -0.22 2.87 1.10
N SER A 90 0.80 2.24 0.51
CA SER A 90 0.86 1.98 -0.94
C SER A 90 -0.31 1.12 -1.46
N THR A 91 -0.87 0.25 -0.62
CA THR A 91 -2.07 -0.53 -0.98
C THR A 91 -3.29 0.38 -1.08
N TRP A 92 -3.45 1.28 -0.11
CA TRP A 92 -4.52 2.28 -0.11
C TRP A 92 -4.35 3.32 -1.23
N GLU A 93 -3.13 3.75 -1.52
CA GLU A 93 -2.86 4.64 -2.66
C GLU A 93 -3.22 3.96 -3.99
N HIS A 94 -2.92 2.68 -4.15
CA HIS A 94 -3.33 1.92 -5.32
C HIS A 94 -4.85 1.84 -5.44
N ILE A 95 -5.56 1.56 -4.34
CA ILE A 95 -7.02 1.59 -4.30
C ILE A 95 -7.53 2.95 -4.75
N ILE A 96 -7.08 4.05 -4.14
CA ILE A 96 -7.56 5.40 -4.46
C ILE A 96 -7.25 5.75 -5.93
N ALA A 97 -6.06 5.42 -6.43
CA ALA A 97 -5.71 5.65 -7.83
C ALA A 97 -6.64 4.88 -8.79
N ARG A 98 -6.96 3.63 -8.47
CA ARG A 98 -7.87 2.79 -9.27
C ARG A 98 -9.32 3.29 -9.19
N GLU A 99 -9.78 3.60 -7.99
CA GLU A 99 -11.18 3.88 -7.68
C GLU A 99 -11.60 5.30 -8.06
N SER A 100 -10.78 6.31 -7.75
CA SER A 100 -11.15 7.71 -7.90
C SER A 100 -10.13 8.55 -8.67
N ASN A 101 -8.95 8.00 -9.00
CA ASN A 101 -7.84 8.81 -9.50
C ASN A 101 -7.52 10.01 -8.58
N GLY A 102 -7.64 9.81 -7.27
CA GLY A 102 -7.39 10.86 -6.26
C GLY A 102 -8.46 11.95 -6.19
N GLN A 103 -9.59 11.77 -6.87
CA GLN A 103 -10.66 12.76 -6.88
C GLN A 103 -11.56 12.61 -5.65
N VAL A 104 -11.49 13.57 -4.72
CA VAL A 104 -12.30 13.60 -3.50
C VAL A 104 -13.81 13.65 -3.75
N ASN A 105 -14.23 14.11 -4.93
CA ASN A 105 -15.63 14.21 -5.34
C ASN A 105 -16.03 13.15 -6.38
N ALA A 106 -15.22 12.10 -6.57
CA ALA A 106 -15.58 11.02 -7.50
C ALA A 106 -16.88 10.34 -7.04
N THR A 107 -17.77 10.05 -7.99
CA THR A 107 -18.99 9.29 -7.75
C THR A 107 -19.24 8.38 -8.94
N ASN A 108 -19.76 7.17 -8.70
CA ASN A 108 -20.16 6.26 -9.78
C ASN A 108 -21.66 5.91 -9.72
N GLY A 109 -22.15 5.25 -10.78
CA GLY A 109 -23.57 4.90 -10.93
C GLY A 109 -24.11 3.90 -9.88
N SER A 110 -23.23 3.21 -9.15
CA SER A 110 -23.61 2.30 -8.07
C SER A 110 -23.82 3.02 -6.73
N GLY A 111 -23.59 4.34 -6.68
CA GLY A 111 -23.72 5.17 -5.48
C GLY A 111 -22.46 5.27 -4.64
N ALA A 112 -21.38 4.60 -5.03
CA ALA A 112 -20.08 4.72 -4.37
C ALA A 112 -19.49 6.11 -4.59
N SER A 113 -18.85 6.66 -3.55
CA SER A 113 -18.41 8.07 -3.54
C SER A 113 -17.06 8.27 -2.84
N GLY A 114 -16.36 9.35 -3.21
CA GLY A 114 -15.12 9.79 -2.58
C GLY A 114 -13.86 9.04 -3.05
N LEU A 115 -12.75 9.28 -2.34
CA LEU A 115 -11.42 8.75 -2.65
C LEU A 115 -11.39 7.22 -2.77
N PHE A 116 -12.09 6.53 -1.86
CA PHE A 116 -12.14 5.07 -1.81
C PHE A 116 -13.32 4.47 -2.56
N GLN A 117 -14.14 5.30 -3.23
CA GLN A 117 -15.42 4.87 -3.83
C GLN A 117 -16.25 4.02 -2.85
N THR A 118 -16.41 4.52 -1.62
CA THR A 118 -17.10 3.78 -0.56
C THR A 118 -18.61 3.74 -0.85
N MET A 119 -19.20 2.54 -0.80
CA MET A 119 -20.65 2.36 -0.96
C MET A 119 -21.44 3.08 0.12
N PRO A 120 -22.69 3.51 -0.15
CA PRO A 120 -23.56 4.08 0.87
C PRO A 120 -23.79 3.12 2.04
N GLY A 121 -23.94 3.65 3.25
CA GLY A 121 -24.20 2.88 4.48
C GLY A 121 -23.00 2.72 5.42
N TRP A 122 -21.79 3.07 4.98
CA TRP A 122 -20.58 3.04 5.82
C TRP A 122 -20.27 4.35 6.55
N GLY A 123 -20.99 5.43 6.22
CA GLY A 123 -20.78 6.76 6.80
C GLY A 123 -21.02 7.87 5.79
N SER A 124 -20.75 9.11 6.22
CA SER A 124 -20.66 10.27 5.32
C SER A 124 -19.47 10.11 4.38
N THR A 125 -19.53 10.74 3.21
CA THR A 125 -18.38 10.93 2.31
C THR A 125 -18.20 12.40 1.94
N ALA A 126 -18.75 13.32 2.74
CA ALA A 126 -18.82 14.75 2.44
C ALA A 126 -17.46 15.47 2.58
N THR A 127 -16.60 14.98 3.48
CA THR A 127 -15.25 15.48 3.71
C THR A 127 -14.22 14.38 3.53
N VAL A 128 -12.95 14.72 3.41
CA VAL A 128 -11.87 13.72 3.30
C VAL A 128 -11.81 12.84 4.55
N ASP A 129 -11.96 13.42 5.74
CA ASP A 129 -11.99 12.65 7.00
C ASP A 129 -13.21 11.73 7.08
N ASP A 130 -14.38 12.18 6.63
CA ASP A 130 -15.57 11.33 6.54
C ASP A 130 -15.33 10.14 5.59
N GLN A 131 -14.69 10.37 4.44
CA GLN A 131 -14.35 9.33 3.48
C GLN A 131 -13.38 8.30 4.06
N ILE A 132 -12.38 8.75 4.82
CA ILE A 132 -11.43 7.90 5.54
C ILE A 132 -12.18 7.04 6.57
N GLN A 133 -13.07 7.65 7.37
CA GLN A 133 -13.83 6.93 8.38
C GLN A 133 -14.82 5.93 7.76
N ALA A 134 -15.49 6.30 6.66
CA ALA A 134 -16.39 5.41 5.95
C ALA A 134 -15.63 4.23 5.32
N ALA A 135 -14.46 4.47 4.73
CA ALA A 135 -13.60 3.41 4.23
C ALA A 135 -13.12 2.49 5.38
N TYR A 136 -12.73 3.06 6.53
CA TYR A 136 -12.38 2.28 7.70
C TYR A 136 -13.52 1.39 8.19
N ASN A 137 -14.76 1.90 8.23
CA ASN A 137 -15.93 1.10 8.60
C ASN A 137 -16.18 -0.05 7.62
N ALA A 138 -16.06 0.21 6.31
CA ALA A 138 -16.17 -0.81 5.28
C ALA A 138 -15.09 -1.90 5.44
N TYR A 139 -13.84 -1.48 5.67
CA TYR A 139 -12.72 -2.39 5.93
C TYR A 139 -12.93 -3.20 7.21
N SER A 140 -13.39 -2.58 8.30
CA SER A 140 -13.64 -3.28 9.57
C SER A 140 -14.70 -4.38 9.42
N SER A 141 -15.67 -4.19 8.53
CA SER A 141 -16.73 -5.17 8.28
C SER A 141 -16.38 -6.22 7.21
N GLN A 142 -15.66 -5.85 6.15
CA GLN A 142 -15.46 -6.69 4.97
C GLN A 142 -13.99 -6.97 4.66
N GLY A 143 -13.06 -6.33 5.38
CA GLY A 143 -11.64 -6.34 5.07
C GLY A 143 -11.34 -5.72 3.71
N MET A 144 -10.24 -6.17 3.11
CA MET A 144 -9.78 -5.78 1.77
C MET A 144 -10.74 -6.20 0.64
N SER A 145 -11.62 -7.17 0.90
CA SER A 145 -12.58 -7.67 -0.10
C SER A 145 -13.58 -6.61 -0.58
N ALA A 146 -13.81 -5.54 0.21
CA ALA A 146 -14.62 -4.39 -0.20
C ALA A 146 -14.09 -3.69 -1.47
N TRP A 147 -12.80 -3.87 -1.78
CA TRP A 147 -12.15 -3.36 -3.00
C TRP A 147 -11.61 -4.50 -3.88
N GLY A 148 -12.04 -5.74 -3.69
CA GLY A 148 -11.59 -6.88 -4.49
C GLY A 148 -10.12 -7.26 -4.31
N TYR A 149 -9.60 -7.08 -3.09
CA TYR A 149 -8.28 -7.52 -2.65
C TYR A 149 -8.36 -8.70 -1.68
#